data_AF-B9F2L7-F1
#
_entry.id   AF-B9F2L7-F1
#
_cell.length_a   1.000
_cell.length_b   1.000
_cell.length_c   1.000
_cell.angle_alpha   90.00
_cell.angle_beta   90.00
_cell.angle_gamma   90.00
#
_symmetry.space_group_name_H-M   'P 1'
#
loop_
_entity.id
_entity.type
_entity.pdbx_description
1 polymer ?
#
loop_
_entity_poly.entity_id
_entity_poly.type
_entity_poly.pdbx_seq_one_letter_code
_entity_poly.pdbx_strand_id
1 'polypeptide(L)'
;MAHKRRIFTNDRRVRRGLATSACYPFCPIDEDVEHLFLSCSGVAAIWHSYGLDEQQVASLAHLEDLWGLPPPDNALTPRIWRTILLAAVWNIWKRHNNKIFNSIDEAHSVVLHRCANDIELWSNRCNDVVGKQQLHSWALNLSVINH
;
A
#
# COMPACT_ATOMS: atom_id res chain seq x y z
N MET A 1 15.37 12.41 -15.49
CA MET A 1 14.10 11.70 -15.18
C MET A 1 13.56 12.24 -13.86
N ALA A 2 12.65 13.20 -13.95
CA ALA A 2 12.13 13.96 -12.82
C ALA A 2 10.85 13.30 -12.27
N HIS A 3 11.00 12.37 -11.34
CA HIS A 3 9.86 11.83 -10.59
C HIS A 3 10.15 11.60 -9.11
N LYS A 4 11.24 12.18 -8.58
CA LYS A 4 11.54 12.11 -7.15
C LYS A 4 10.65 13.10 -6.41
N ARG A 5 9.73 12.57 -5.61
CA ARG A 5 9.01 13.28 -4.55
C ARG A 5 7.93 14.25 -5.07
N ARG A 6 6.78 13.75 -5.52
CA ARG A 6 5.57 14.56 -5.83
C ARG A 6 4.36 14.24 -4.95
N ILE A 7 4.47 13.23 -4.09
CA ILE A 7 3.41 12.87 -3.15
C ILE A 7 3.31 13.98 -2.07
N PHE A 8 2.10 14.43 -1.76
CA PHE A 8 1.83 15.45 -0.74
C PHE A 8 1.79 14.81 0.65
N THR A 9 2.96 14.44 1.17
CA THR A 9 3.07 14.03 2.57
C THR A 9 2.79 15.21 3.52
N ASN A 10 2.45 14.96 4.78
CA ASN A 10 2.21 16.02 5.77
C ASN A 10 3.42 16.95 5.95
N ASP A 11 4.65 16.43 5.94
CA ASP A 11 5.87 17.27 5.89
C ASP A 11 5.81 18.32 4.77
N ARG A 12 5.32 17.95 3.58
CA ARG A 12 5.18 18.90 2.47
C ARG A 12 4.01 19.85 2.64
N ARG A 13 2.93 19.41 3.30
CA ARG A 13 1.79 20.26 3.61
C ARG A 13 2.21 21.34 4.62
N VAL A 14 2.98 21.00 5.65
CA VAL A 14 3.56 21.98 6.60
C VAL A 14 4.48 22.96 5.88
N ARG A 15 5.40 22.48 5.04
CA ARG A 15 6.29 23.34 4.25
C ARG A 15 5.55 24.31 3.31
N ARG A 16 4.27 24.04 3.02
CA ARG A 16 3.39 24.89 2.20
C ARG A 16 2.33 25.64 3.01
N GLY A 17 2.36 25.56 4.35
CA GLY A 17 1.37 26.19 5.23
C GLY A 17 -0.03 25.55 5.20
N LEU A 18 -0.15 24.32 4.71
CA LEU A 18 -1.42 23.58 4.53
C LEU A 18 -1.71 22.58 5.66
N ALA A 19 -0.81 22.46 6.64
CA ALA A 19 -0.96 21.62 7.83
C ALA A 19 -0.23 22.26 9.00
N THR A 20 -0.71 21.99 10.22
CA THR A 20 -0.12 22.45 11.48
C THR A 20 0.88 21.46 12.08
N SER A 21 0.94 20.23 11.55
CA SER A 21 1.85 19.17 11.99
C SER A 21 2.39 18.39 10.80
N ALA A 22 3.67 18.00 10.88
CA ALA A 22 4.34 17.15 9.90
C ALA A 22 4.12 15.66 10.22
N CYS A 23 3.56 15.33 11.39
CA CYS A 23 3.37 13.96 11.81
C CYS A 23 2.32 13.22 10.97
N TYR A 24 2.51 11.91 10.85
CA TYR A 24 1.50 11.04 10.27
C TYR A 24 0.24 11.05 11.14
N PRO A 25 -0.98 11.13 10.58
CA PRO A 25 -2.20 11.23 11.40
C PRO A 25 -2.46 10.02 12.32
N PHE A 26 -1.73 8.92 12.14
CA PHE A 26 -1.89 7.68 12.93
C PHE A 26 -0.72 7.41 13.88
N CYS A 27 0.35 8.20 13.85
CA CYS A 27 1.47 8.07 14.80
C CYS A 27 2.28 9.36 14.94
N PRO A 28 2.97 9.59 16.07
CA PRO A 28 3.63 10.87 16.37
C PRO A 28 4.94 11.12 15.61
N ILE A 29 5.24 10.35 14.57
CA ILE A 29 6.48 10.45 13.78
C ILE A 29 6.21 11.34 12.56
N ASP A 30 7.18 12.18 12.22
CA ASP A 30 7.16 13.01 11.02
C ASP A 30 7.01 12.16 9.76
N GLU A 31 6.08 12.53 8.90
CA GLU A 31 5.70 11.77 7.73
C GLU A 31 6.51 12.16 6.50
N ASP A 32 7.35 11.23 6.05
CA ASP A 32 7.86 11.17 4.69
C ASP A 32 7.21 10.02 3.90
N VAL A 33 7.67 9.79 2.66
CA VAL A 33 7.08 8.79 1.77
C VAL A 33 7.33 7.39 2.33
N GLU A 34 8.54 7.15 2.82
CA GLU A 34 8.99 5.89 3.37
C GLU A 34 8.24 5.55 4.66
N HIS A 35 8.04 6.52 5.55
CA HIS A 35 7.25 6.33 6.75
C HIS A 35 5.79 5.99 6.44
N LEU A 36 5.16 6.76 5.55
CA LEU A 36 3.77 6.56 5.11
C LEU A 36 3.52 5.14 4.55
N PHE A 37 4.43 4.60 3.74
CA PHE A 37 4.20 3.35 3.02
C PHE A 37 4.90 2.12 3.64
N LEU A 38 6.01 2.29 4.36
CA LEU A 38 6.88 1.19 4.75
C LEU A 38 6.95 0.99 6.28
N SER A 39 7.22 2.06 7.04
CA SER A 39 7.61 1.92 8.45
C SER A 39 6.56 2.40 9.47
N CYS A 40 5.46 3.00 9.04
CA CYS A 40 4.38 3.36 9.95
C CYS A 40 3.72 2.10 10.55
N SER A 41 3.51 2.10 11.87
CA SER A 41 2.77 1.03 12.56
C SER A 41 1.35 0.83 12.00
N GLY A 42 0.77 1.88 11.42
CA GLY A 42 -0.54 1.83 10.77
C GLY A 42 -0.58 1.05 9.46
N VAL A 43 0.55 0.63 8.87
CA VAL A 43 0.56 -0.19 7.64
C VAL A 43 1.08 -1.61 7.84
N ALA A 44 1.65 -1.91 9.01
CA ALA A 44 2.23 -3.21 9.33
C ALA A 44 1.26 -4.38 9.08
N ALA A 45 0.06 -4.32 9.67
CA ALA A 45 -0.98 -5.34 9.48
C ALA A 45 -1.45 -5.49 8.01
N ILE A 46 -1.35 -4.42 7.21
CA ILE A 46 -1.67 -4.49 5.77
C ILE A 46 -0.58 -5.33 5.08
N TRP A 47 0.70 -5.07 5.34
CA TRP A 47 1.80 -5.84 4.76
C TRP A 47 1.82 -7.29 5.22
N HIS A 48 1.50 -7.56 6.48
CA HIS A 48 1.35 -8.92 6.99
C HIS A 48 0.29 -9.71 6.22
N SER A 49 -0.84 -9.07 5.88
CA SER A 49 -1.91 -9.70 5.07
C SER A 49 -1.47 -10.03 3.65
N TYR A 50 -0.35 -9.48 3.19
CA TYR A 50 0.27 -9.79 1.90
C TYR A 50 1.35 -10.87 2.00
N GLY A 51 1.51 -11.49 3.18
CA GLY A 51 2.54 -12.50 3.45
C GLY A 51 3.95 -11.91 3.52
N LEU A 52 4.07 -10.60 3.74
CA LEU A 52 5.36 -9.92 3.91
C LEU A 52 5.71 -9.80 5.39
N ASP A 53 7.01 -9.95 5.68
CA ASP A 53 7.57 -9.66 6.99
C ASP A 53 7.58 -8.15 7.23
N GLU A 54 6.93 -7.71 8.30
CA GLU A 54 6.71 -6.28 8.59
C GLU A 54 8.05 -5.57 8.84
N GLN A 55 9.00 -6.24 9.50
CA GLN A 55 10.33 -5.71 9.80
C GLN A 55 11.16 -5.57 8.52
N GLN A 56 11.08 -6.55 7.61
CA GLN A 56 11.72 -6.47 6.31
C GLN A 56 11.21 -5.26 5.53
N VAL A 57 9.88 -5.08 5.43
CA VAL A 57 9.29 -3.94 4.72
C VAL A 57 9.68 -2.61 5.38
N ALA A 58 9.60 -2.51 6.70
CA ALA A 58 9.96 -1.31 7.44
C ALA A 58 11.45 -0.95 7.35
N SER A 59 12.32 -1.93 7.04
CA SER A 59 13.76 -1.74 6.87
C SER A 59 14.18 -1.27 5.47
N LEU A 60 13.26 -1.25 4.50
CA LEU A 60 13.55 -0.81 3.15
C LEU A 60 13.94 0.67 3.13
N ALA A 61 15.03 0.99 2.41
CA ALA A 61 15.54 2.36 2.35
C ALA A 61 14.64 3.27 1.50
N HIS A 62 14.06 2.72 0.43
CA HIS A 62 13.21 3.45 -0.49
C HIS A 62 11.95 2.64 -0.85
N LEU A 63 10.84 3.35 -1.11
CA LEU A 63 9.59 2.72 -1.56
C LEU A 63 9.79 1.88 -2.82
N GLU A 64 10.69 2.30 -3.71
CA GLU A 64 11.00 1.58 -4.94
C GLU A 64 11.59 0.17 -4.70
N ASP A 65 12.24 -0.06 -3.55
CA ASP A 65 12.83 -1.35 -3.19
C ASP A 65 11.75 -2.41 -2.94
N LEU A 66 10.51 -1.98 -2.61
CA LEU A 66 9.35 -2.85 -2.43
C LEU A 66 9.09 -3.74 -3.67
N TRP A 67 9.35 -3.24 -4.88
CA TRP A 67 9.13 -3.99 -6.12
C TRP A 67 10.13 -5.11 -6.37
N GLY A 68 11.19 -5.18 -5.54
CA GLY A 68 12.20 -6.23 -5.52
C GLY A 68 11.89 -7.37 -4.54
N LEU A 69 10.91 -7.21 -3.65
CA LEU A 69 10.55 -8.27 -2.72
C LEU A 69 9.92 -9.46 -3.47
N PRO A 70 10.30 -10.71 -3.13
CA PRO A 70 9.69 -11.88 -3.73
C PRO A 70 8.22 -12.03 -3.28
N PRO A 71 7.36 -12.64 -4.09
CA PRO A 71 6.03 -13.04 -3.62
C PRO A 71 6.16 -14.13 -2.54
N PRO A 72 5.19 -14.23 -1.61
CA PRO A 72 5.17 -15.32 -0.63
C PRO A 72 4.87 -16.69 -1.28
N ASP A 73 4.26 -16.69 -2.47
CA ASP A 73 3.99 -17.87 -3.28
C ASP A 73 4.81 -17.81 -4.58
N ASN A 74 5.64 -18.83 -4.80
CA ASN A 74 6.47 -19.00 -5.99
C ASN A 74 5.66 -19.16 -7.29
N ALA A 75 4.36 -19.46 -7.20
CA ALA A 75 3.49 -19.51 -8.37
C ALA A 75 3.28 -18.12 -9.00
N LEU A 76 3.32 -17.04 -8.22
CA LEU A 76 3.11 -15.68 -8.73
C LEU A 76 4.28 -15.22 -9.60
N THR A 77 3.96 -14.75 -10.80
CA THR A 77 4.99 -14.11 -11.63
C THR A 77 5.39 -12.75 -11.03
N PRO A 78 6.65 -12.30 -11.19
CA PRO A 78 7.08 -11.00 -10.67
C PRO A 78 6.23 -9.82 -11.17
N ARG A 79 5.69 -9.91 -12.39
CA ARG A 79 4.82 -8.89 -12.97
C ARG A 79 3.48 -8.80 -12.23
N ILE A 80 2.88 -9.95 -11.94
CA ILE A 80 1.61 -10.02 -11.20
C ILE A 80 1.83 -9.57 -9.76
N TRP A 81 2.92 -9.99 -9.14
CA TRP A 81 3.27 -9.57 -7.79
C TRP A 81 3.41 -8.05 -7.66
N ARG A 82 4.12 -7.39 -8.58
CA ARG A 82 4.21 -5.92 -8.62
C ARG A 82 2.86 -5.23 -8.77
N THR A 83 1.92 -5.84 -9.50
CA THR A 83 0.56 -5.31 -9.66
C THR A 83 -0.23 -5.39 -8.34
N ILE A 84 -0.08 -6.50 -7.61
CA ILE A 84 -0.67 -6.71 -6.28
C ILE A 84 -0.12 -5.70 -5.27
N LEU A 85 1.21 -5.54 -5.22
CA LEU A 85 1.87 -4.57 -4.35
C LEU A 85 1.44 -3.12 -4.69
N LEU A 86 1.27 -2.80 -5.97
CA LEU A 86 0.79 -1.48 -6.40
C LEU A 86 -0.63 -1.19 -5.88
N ALA A 87 -1.50 -2.19 -5.83
CA ALA A 87 -2.84 -2.04 -5.25
C ALA A 87 -2.77 -1.74 -3.75
N ALA A 88 -1.83 -2.36 -3.02
CA ALA A 88 -1.59 -2.06 -1.60
C ALA A 88 -1.16 -0.61 -1.40
N VAL A 89 -0.10 -0.19 -2.09
CA VAL A 89 0.42 1.20 -2.02
C VAL A 89 -0.68 2.21 -2.36
N TRP A 90 -1.47 1.94 -3.40
CA TRP A 90 -2.58 2.81 -3.78
C TRP A 90 -3.65 2.93 -2.69
N ASN A 91 -4.01 1.84 -2.03
CA ASN A 91 -5.04 1.85 -0.98
C ASN A 91 -4.54 2.42 0.35
N ILE A 92 -3.25 2.23 0.68
CA ILE A 92 -2.59 2.93 1.80
C ILE A 92 -2.64 4.45 1.57
N TRP A 93 -2.33 4.90 0.35
CA TRP A 93 -2.43 6.31 -0.03
C TRP A 93 -3.85 6.85 0.08
N LYS A 94 -4.86 6.09 -0.38
CA LYS A 94 -6.28 6.46 -0.23
C LYS A 94 -6.68 6.60 1.23
N ARG A 95 -6.32 5.64 2.09
CA ARG A 95 -6.58 5.69 3.54
C ARG A 95 -6.00 6.94 4.17
N HIS A 96 -4.74 7.22 3.85
CA HIS A 96 -4.05 8.39 4.34
C HIS A 96 -4.78 9.70 3.95
N ASN A 97 -5.14 9.84 2.68
CA ASN A 97 -5.88 11.01 2.20
C ASN A 97 -7.26 11.14 2.86
N ASN A 98 -7.98 10.03 3.07
CA ASN A 98 -9.26 10.06 3.77
C ASN A 98 -9.13 10.57 5.21
N LYS A 99 -8.08 10.14 5.91
CA LYS A 99 -7.80 10.63 7.26
C LYS A 99 -7.46 12.12 7.25
N ILE A 100 -6.65 12.58 6.30
CA ILE A 100 -6.24 13.98 6.19
C ILE A 100 -7.40 14.91 5.82
N PHE A 101 -8.15 14.58 4.78
CA PHE A 101 -9.08 15.52 4.14
C PHE A 101 -10.51 15.35 4.65
N ASN A 102 -10.86 14.15 5.11
CA ASN A 102 -12.21 13.82 5.56
C ASN A 102 -12.27 13.46 7.05
N SER A 103 -11.14 13.41 7.77
CA SER A 103 -11.04 12.96 9.17
C SER A 103 -11.58 11.54 9.41
N ILE A 104 -11.61 10.71 8.35
CA ILE A 104 -12.10 9.33 8.44
C ILE A 104 -10.94 8.40 8.76
N ASP A 105 -11.06 7.66 9.86
CA ASP A 105 -10.14 6.59 10.22
C ASP A 105 -10.67 5.25 9.70
N GLU A 106 -10.08 4.76 8.61
CA GLU A 106 -10.49 3.50 8.01
C GLU A 106 -9.74 2.33 8.65
N ALA A 107 -10.50 1.35 9.13
CA ALA A 107 -9.98 0.08 9.61
C ALA A 107 -9.21 -0.66 8.51
N HIS A 108 -8.19 -1.44 8.90
CA HIS A 108 -7.38 -2.20 7.94
C HIS A 108 -8.22 -3.14 7.08
N SER A 109 -9.27 -3.75 7.63
CA SER A 109 -10.18 -4.63 6.88
C SER A 109 -10.86 -3.92 5.71
N VAL A 110 -11.27 -2.65 5.88
CA VAL A 110 -11.85 -1.83 4.79
C VAL A 110 -10.81 -1.55 3.71
N VAL A 111 -9.56 -1.33 4.12
CA VAL A 111 -8.44 -1.10 3.19
C VAL A 111 -8.14 -2.36 2.40
N LEU A 112 -8.06 -3.52 3.04
CA LEU A 112 -7.82 -4.82 2.42
C LEU A 112 -8.96 -5.22 1.48
N HIS A 113 -10.21 -4.96 1.84
CA HIS A 113 -11.35 -5.19 0.96
C HIS A 113 -11.27 -4.32 -0.30
N ARG A 114 -10.90 -3.03 -0.18
CA ARG A 114 -10.67 -2.18 -1.35
C ARG A 114 -9.46 -2.63 -2.18
N CYS A 115 -8.40 -3.13 -1.55
CA CYS A 115 -7.29 -3.76 -2.26
C CYS A 115 -7.78 -4.93 -3.11
N ALA A 116 -8.60 -5.83 -2.55
CA ALA A 116 -9.16 -6.96 -3.28
C ALA A 116 -9.98 -6.50 -4.49
N ASN A 117 -10.87 -5.52 -4.31
CA ASN A 117 -11.69 -4.96 -5.38
C ASN A 117 -10.83 -4.29 -6.48
N ASP A 118 -9.79 -3.55 -6.10
CA ASP A 118 -8.86 -2.94 -7.06
C ASP A 118 -8.08 -4.02 -7.83
N ILE A 119 -7.59 -5.07 -7.17
CA ILE A 119 -6.88 -6.20 -7.80
C ILE A 119 -7.79 -6.91 -8.79
N GLU A 120 -9.04 -7.19 -8.40
CA GLU A 120 -10.05 -7.80 -9.27
C GLU A 120 -10.34 -6.93 -10.49
N LEU A 121 -10.57 -5.63 -10.29
CA LEU A 121 -10.77 -4.68 -11.37
C LEU A 121 -9.57 -4.65 -12.32
N TRP A 122 -8.36 -4.68 -11.77
CA TRP A 122 -7.11 -4.60 -12.54
C TRP A 122 -6.81 -5.89 -13.30
N SER A 123 -7.33 -7.03 -12.85
CA SER A 123 -7.25 -8.30 -13.57
C SER A 123 -7.86 -8.23 -14.97
N ASN A 124 -8.87 -7.36 -15.17
CA ASN A 124 -9.47 -7.14 -16.49
C ASN A 124 -8.54 -6.48 -17.50
N ARG A 125 -7.43 -5.87 -17.05
CA ARG A 125 -6.38 -5.34 -17.92
C ARG A 125 -5.33 -6.39 -18.29
N CYS A 126 -5.42 -7.59 -17.71
CA CYS A 126 -4.50 -8.68 -18.00
C CYS A 126 -5.06 -9.51 -19.17
N ASN A 127 -4.32 -9.55 -20.28
CA ASN A 127 -4.64 -10.41 -21.42
C ASN A 127 -4.09 -11.84 -21.25
N ASP A 128 -3.20 -12.04 -20.27
CA ASP A 128 -2.65 -13.35 -19.94
C ASP A 128 -3.62 -14.08 -19.00
N VAL A 129 -4.11 -15.24 -19.44
CA VAL A 129 -5.10 -16.04 -18.71
C VAL A 129 -4.55 -16.48 -17.36
N VAL A 130 -3.29 -16.87 -17.30
CA VAL A 130 -2.63 -17.31 -16.06
C VAL A 130 -2.52 -16.16 -15.08
N GLY A 131 -1.98 -15.02 -15.52
CA GLY A 131 -1.87 -13.82 -14.69
C GLY A 131 -3.21 -13.26 -14.23
N LYS A 132 -4.25 -13.33 -15.06
CA LYS A 132 -5.62 -12.96 -14.68
C LYS A 132 -6.15 -13.86 -13.56
N GLN A 133 -5.97 -15.17 -13.69
CA GLN A 133 -6.37 -16.14 -12.66
C GLN A 133 -5.60 -15.90 -11.35
N GLN A 134 -4.29 -15.63 -11.44
CA GLN A 134 -3.47 -15.32 -10.26
C GLN A 134 -3.97 -14.09 -9.50
N LEU A 135 -4.30 -12.99 -10.22
CA LEU A 135 -4.86 -11.79 -9.60
C LEU A 135 -6.22 -12.08 -8.95
N HIS A 136 -7.09 -12.84 -9.61
CA HIS A 136 -8.41 -13.18 -9.07
C HIS A 136 -8.30 -14.05 -7.81
N SER A 137 -7.48 -15.10 -7.83
CA SER A 137 -7.22 -15.93 -6.65
C SER A 137 -6.66 -15.11 -5.49
N TRP A 138 -5.75 -14.18 -5.76
CA TRP A 138 -5.20 -13.30 -4.72
C TRP A 138 -6.27 -12.36 -4.13
N ALA A 139 -7.11 -11.75 -4.97
CA ALA A 139 -8.20 -10.90 -4.52
C ALA A 139 -9.18 -11.64 -3.60
N LEU A 140 -9.53 -12.88 -3.94
CA LEU A 140 -10.39 -13.73 -3.10
C LEU A 140 -9.73 -14.02 -1.75
N ASN A 141 -8.46 -14.44 -1.73
CA ASN A 141 -7.74 -14.70 -0.48
C ASN A 141 -7.69 -13.45 0.42
N LEU A 142 -7.40 -12.28 -0.16
CA LEU A 142 -7.32 -11.03 0.58
C LEU A 142 -8.68 -10.60 1.15
N SER A 143 -9.78 -10.97 0.50
CA SER A 143 -11.14 -10.71 1.00
C SER A 143 -11.49 -11.56 2.23
N VAL A 144 -10.99 -12.80 2.29
CA VAL A 144 -11.28 -13.79 3.35
C VAL A 144 -10.50 -13.54 4.63
N ILE A 145 -9.31 -12.93 4.55
CA ILE A 145 -8.45 -12.58 5.71
C ILE A 145 -9.14 -11.59 6.70
N ASN A 146 -10.34 -11.07 6.37
CA ASN A 146 -11.06 -10.06 7.15
C ASN A 146 -12.17 -10.59 8.08
N HIS A 147 -12.19 -11.90 8.39
CA HIS A 147 -13.18 -12.52 9.29
C HIS A 147 -12.54 -13.17 10.53
#